data_AF-A0A540MPX6-F1
#
_entry.id   AF-A0A540MPX6-F1
#
_cell.length_a   1.000
_cell.length_b   1.000
_cell.length_c   1.000
_cell.angle_alpha   90.00
_cell.angle_beta   90.00
_cell.angle_gamma   90.00
#
_symmetry.space_group_name_H-M   'P 1'
#
loop_
_entity.id
_entity.type
_entity.pdbx_description
1 polymer ?
#
loop_
_entity_poly.entity_id
_entity_poly.type
_entity_poly.pdbx_seq_one_letter_code
_entity_poly.pdbx_strand_id
1 'polypeptide(L)' 'MKRHDGKILHDHFLLEQERNSEFTFKIQANEEHKITQCFWADASSRQAYKFYGDLVIFYTTYNTNHIV' A
#
# COMPACT_ATOMS: atom_id res chain seq x y z
N MET A 1 -2.74 -1.54 -19.39
CA MET A 1 -3.05 -1.75 -17.96
C MET A 1 -4.44 -1.21 -17.68
N LYS A 2 -5.36 -2.06 -17.19
CA LYS A 2 -6.79 -1.75 -17.11
C LYS A 2 -7.05 -0.85 -15.90
N ARG A 3 -7.78 0.26 -16.10
CA ARG A 3 -8.06 1.32 -15.11
C ARG A 3 -8.79 0.87 -13.82
N HIS A 4 -9.05 -0.43 -13.65
CA HIS A 4 -9.88 -0.97 -12.58
C HIS A 4 -9.08 -1.45 -11.37
N ASP A 5 -7.80 -1.77 -11.56
CA ASP A 5 -6.95 -2.39 -10.53
C ASP A 5 -6.76 -1.48 -9.30
N GLY A 6 -6.68 -0.16 -9.50
CA GLY A 6 -6.54 0.80 -8.41
C GLY A 6 -7.77 0.91 -7.53
N LYS A 7 -8.97 0.75 -8.11
CA LYS A 7 -10.23 0.79 -7.36
C LYS A 7 -10.39 -0.48 -6.52
N ILE A 8 -10.06 -1.64 -7.10
CA ILE A 8 -10.05 -2.92 -6.37
C ILE A 8 -9.08 -2.86 -5.18
N LEU A 9 -7.88 -2.30 -5.37
CA LEU A 9 -6.91 -2.18 -4.28
C LEU A 9 -7.40 -1.26 -3.15
N HIS A 10 -8.03 -0.15 -3.52
CA HIS A 10 -8.62 0.77 -2.54
C HIS A 10 -9.74 0.09 -1.73
N ASP A 11 -10.67 -0.58 -2.40
CA ASP A 11 -11.79 -1.27 -1.75
C ASP A 11 -11.29 -2.41 -0.86
N HIS A 12 -10.24 -3.13 -1.27
CA HIS A 12 -9.57 -4.12 -0.44
C HIS A 12 -8.98 -3.52 0.85
N PHE A 13 -8.30 -2.37 0.77
CA PHE A 13 -7.74 -1.72 1.94
C PHE A 13 -8.79 -1.12 2.88
N LEU A 14 -9.93 -0.68 2.35
CA LEU A 14 -11.09 -0.32 3.18
C LEU A 14 -11.56 -1.53 3.99
N LEU A 15 -11.71 -2.70 3.36
CA LEU A 15 -12.10 -3.92 4.06
C LEU A 15 -11.08 -4.33 5.13
N GLU A 16 -9.79 -4.23 4.85
CA GLU A 16 -8.75 -4.53 5.85
C GLU A 16 -8.78 -3.55 7.04
N GLN A 17 -9.09 -2.27 6.79
CA GLN A 17 -9.27 -1.27 7.85
C GLN A 17 -10.54 -1.50 8.68
N GLU A 18 -11.64 -1.92 8.05
CA GLU A 18 -12.88 -2.30 8.78
C GLU A 18 -12.66 -3.53 9.67
N ARG A 19 -11.89 -4.51 9.18
CA ARG A 19 -11.55 -5.72 9.93
C ARG A 19 -10.57 -5.45 11.06
N ASN A 20 -9.68 -4.47 10.89
CA ASN A 20 -8.66 -4.12 11.87
C ASN A 20 -8.42 -2.61 11.88
N SER A 21 -8.91 -1.92 12.91
CA SER A 21 -8.75 -0.48 13.06
C SER A 21 -7.29 -0.01 13.17
N GLU A 22 -6.37 -0.91 13.52
CA GLU A 22 -4.93 -0.62 13.57
C GLU A 22 -4.25 -0.69 12.20
N PHE A 23 -4.92 -1.25 11.18
CA PHE A 23 -4.51 -1.16 9.78
C PHE A 23 -4.65 0.28 9.28
N THR A 24 -3.60 0.79 8.66
CA THR A 24 -3.54 2.15 8.12
C THR A 24 -3.11 2.09 6.68
N PHE A 25 -3.76 2.89 5.83
CA PHE A 25 -3.34 3.09 4.45
C PHE A 25 -3.59 4.52 3.99
N LYS A 26 -2.88 4.92 2.94
CA LYS A 26 -3.07 6.16 2.21
C LYS A 26 -2.76 5.93 0.74
N ILE A 27 -3.77 6.13 -0.10
CA ILE A 27 -3.64 6.04 -1.56
C ILE A 27 -3.84 7.43 -2.14
N GLN A 28 -2.99 7.81 -3.10
CA GLN A 28 -3.16 8.99 -3.93
C GLN A 28 -3.25 8.56 -5.39
N ALA A 29 -4.21 9.13 -6.11
CA ALA A 29 -4.40 8.93 -7.53
C ALA A 29 -4.34 10.27 -8.26
N ASN A 30 -3.86 10.26 -9.50
CA ASN A 30 -3.89 11.43 -10.37
C ASN A 30 -5.27 11.63 -11.03
N GLU A 31 -5.39 12.69 -11.82
CA GLU A 31 -6.62 13.03 -12.57
C GLU A 31 -7.09 11.93 -13.53
N GLU A 32 -6.20 11.04 -13.95
CA GLU A 32 -6.53 9.87 -14.78
C GLU A 32 -6.94 8.63 -13.97
N HIS A 33 -7.15 8.78 -12.66
CA HIS A 33 -7.43 7.70 -11.70
C HIS A 33 -6.35 6.62 -11.63
N LYS A 34 -5.11 6.97 -11.98
CA LYS A 34 -3.95 6.08 -11.78
C LYS A 34 -3.38 6.32 -10.39
N ILE A 35 -3.16 5.24 -9.63
CA ILE A 35 -2.47 5.32 -8.34
C ILE A 35 -1.04 5.80 -8.59
N THR A 36 -0.68 6.93 -7.98
CA THR A 36 0.66 7.51 -8.03
C THR A 36 1.46 7.21 -6.78
N GLN A 37 0.77 7.09 -5.63
CA GLN A 37 1.39 6.80 -4.35
C GLN A 37 0.48 5.90 -3.52
N CYS A 38 1.07 4.88 -2.89
CA CYS A 38 0.36 3.95 -2.04
C CYS A 38 1.23 3.63 -0.83
N PHE A 39 0.72 3.94 0.36
CA PHE A 39 1.33 3.56 1.63
C PHE A 39 0.32 2.75 2.42
N TRP A 40 0.78 1.69 3.06
CA TRP A 40 -0.04 0.89 3.96
C TRP A 40 0.83 0.22 5.01
N ALA A 41 0.25 -0.06 6.16
CA ALA A 41 0.89 -0.81 7.24
C ALA A 41 -0.17 -1.54 8.04
N ASP A 42 0.02 -2.85 8.23
CA ASP A 42 -0.80 -3.64 9.13
C ASP A 42 -0.42 -3.41 10.60
N ALA A 43 -1.29 -3.87 11.52
CA ALA A 43 -1.12 -3.70 12.95
C ALA A 43 0.17 -4.34 13.49
N SER A 44 0.51 -5.53 12.98
CA SER A 44 1.70 -6.29 13.39
C SER A 44 2.96 -5.57 12.95
N SER A 45 2.99 -5.06 11.72
CA SER A 45 4.07 -4.25 11.18
C SER A 45 4.26 -2.96 11.99
N ARG A 46 3.17 -2.27 12.37
CA ARG A 46 3.23 -1.10 13.25
C ARG A 46 3.71 -1.44 14.67
N GLN A 47 3.30 -2.58 15.21
CA GLN A 47 3.72 -3.04 16.54
C GLN A 47 5.19 -3.47 16.56
N ALA A 48 5.63 -4.21 15.55
CA ALA A 48 7.02 -4.57 15.35
C ALA A 48 7.90 -3.32 15.22
N TYR A 49 7.48 -2.32 14.44
CA TYR A 49 8.20 -1.06 14.32
C TYR A 49 8.34 -0.34 15.68
N LYS A 50 7.26 -0.27 16.48
CA LYS A 50 7.31 0.31 17.83
C LYS A 50 8.26 -0.45 18.77
N PHE A 51 8.35 -1.77 18.62
CA PHE A 51 9.12 -2.63 19.52
C PHE A 51 10.60 -2.67 19.17
N TYR A 52 10.93 -2.89 17.90
CA TYR A 52 12.31 -3.10 17.47
C TYR A 52 13.06 -1.79 17.28
N GLY A 53 12.38 -0.72 16.83
CA GLY A 53 13.04 0.54 16.50
C GLY A 53 14.01 0.39 15.33
N ASP A 54 14.10 1.43 14.49
CA ASP A 54 15.02 1.51 13.35
C ASP A 54 14.74 0.51 12.20
N LEU A 55 13.88 0.99 11.30
CA LEU A 55 13.94 0.77 9.85
C LEU A 55 13.87 -0.68 9.32
N VAL A 56 12.66 -1.17 9.09
CA VAL A 56 12.43 -2.33 8.21
C VAL A 56 12.26 -1.83 6.77
N ILE A 57 13.33 -1.88 5.96
CA ILE A 57 13.26 -1.60 4.51
C ILE A 57 13.00 -2.92 3.78
N PHE A 58 11.81 -3.08 3.22
CA PHE A 58 11.58 -4.07 2.18
C PHE A 58 12.02 -3.49 0.83
N TYR A 59 13.15 -3.95 0.31
CA TYR A 59 13.51 -3.75 -1.09
C TYR A 59 12.55 -4.56 -1.96
N THR A 60 11.41 -3.97 -2.35
CA THR A 60 10.62 -4.51 -3.44
C THR A 60 11.22 -3.98 -4.74
N THR A 61 12.10 -4.77 -5.36
CA THR A 61 12.42 -4.56 -6.78
C THR A 61 11.17 -4.87 -7.58
N TYR A 62 10.31 -3.86 -7.74
CA TYR A 62 9.18 -3.93 -8.67
C TYR A 62 9.79 -3.86 -10.08
N ASN A 63 10.15 -5.03 -10.59
CA ASN A 63 10.77 -5.18 -11.89
C ASN A 63 9.71 -4.95 -12.98
N THR A 64 9.43 -3.70 -13.32
CA THR A 64 8.76 -3.35 -14.58
C THR A 64 9.33 -2.05 -15.14
N ASN A 65 10.36 -2.20 -15.97
CA ASN A 65 10.35 -1.54 -17.28
C ASN A 65 11.29 -2.28 -18.24
N HIS A 66 10.85 -3.44 -18.72
CA HIS A 66 11.30 -3.90 -20.03
C HIS A 66 10.51 -3.10 -21.06
N ILE A 67 11.18 -2.12 -21.68
CA ILE A 67 11.18 -1.74 -23.10
C ILE A 67 12.09 -0.49 -23.19
N VAL A 68 13.36 -0.70 -23.52
CA VAL A 68 13.99 -0.16 -24.74
C VAL A 68 14.93 -1.22 -25.27
#